data_AF-A0A1S1NUF6-F1
#
_entry.id   AF-A0A1S1NUF6-F1
#
_cell.length_a   1.000
_cell.length_b   1.000
_cell.length_c   1.000
_cell.angle_alpha   90.00
_cell.angle_beta   90.00
_cell.angle_gamma   90.00
#
_symmetry.space_group_name_H-M   'P 1'
#
loop_
_entity.id
_entity.type
_entity.pdbx_description
1 polymer ?
#
loop_
_entity_poly.entity_id
_entity_poly.type
_entity_poly.pdbx_seq_one_letter_code
_entity_poly.pdbx_strand_id
1 'polypeptide(L)' 'MNSGDELVIGLDMLPEMADVGTIVHLELPADSGGQAPGGHYALLVRQLGPEEALCEVLAIAPTH' A
#
# COMPACT_ATOMS: atom_id res chain seq x y z
N MET A 1 8.49 -2.89 -8.84
CA MET A 1 7.88 -3.29 -7.56
C MET A 1 7.35 -4.70 -7.70
N ASN A 2 7.54 -5.54 -6.68
CA ASN A 2 7.19 -6.96 -6.63
C ASN A 2 6.62 -7.30 -5.25
N SER A 3 6.07 -8.50 -5.11
CA SER A 3 5.73 -9.04 -3.79
C SER A 3 6.98 -9.12 -2.89
N GLY A 4 6.82 -8.75 -1.62
CA GLY A 4 7.89 -8.63 -0.64
C GLY A 4 8.59 -7.27 -0.63
N ASP A 5 8.32 -6.39 -1.61
CA ASP A 5 8.77 -4.99 -1.54
C ASP A 5 7.97 -4.24 -0.46
N GLU A 6 8.59 -3.21 0.12
CA GLU A 6 7.93 -2.32 1.07
C GLU A 6 7.41 -1.06 0.38
N LEU A 7 6.26 -0.58 0.83
CA LEU A 7 5.60 0.61 0.32
C LEU A 7 5.11 1.46 1.48
N VAL A 8 5.38 2.76 1.41
CA VAL A 8 4.87 3.74 2.36
C VAL A 8 3.57 4.30 1.83
N ILE A 9 2.51 4.25 2.64
CA ILE A 9 1.15 4.68 2.30
C ILE A 9 0.69 5.71 3.32
N GLY A 10 0.13 6.83 2.86
CA GLY A 10 -0.51 7.81 3.75
C GLY A 10 -1.69 7.19 4.50
N LEU A 11 -1.86 7.53 5.78
CA LEU A 11 -2.96 6.98 6.59
C LEU A 11 -4.35 7.35 6.05
N ASP A 12 -4.45 8.47 5.33
CA ASP A 12 -5.65 8.93 4.63
C ASP A 12 -6.10 7.99 3.50
N MET A 13 -5.18 7.18 2.98
CA MET A 13 -5.48 6.15 1.99
C MET A 13 -5.88 4.81 2.60
N LEU A 14 -5.62 4.60 3.90
CA LEU A 14 -5.99 3.37 4.59
C LEU A 14 -7.45 3.40 5.06
N PRO A 15 -8.13 2.24 5.15
CA PRO A 15 -9.40 2.13 5.86
C PRO A 15 -9.25 2.58 7.32
N GLU A 16 -10.23 3.28 7.89
CA GLU A 16 -10.18 3.82 9.26
C GLU A 16 -9.88 2.76 10.35
N MET A 17 -10.20 1.49 10.10
CA MET A 17 -9.97 0.38 11.03
C MET A 17 -8.69 -0.41 10.75
N ALA A 18 -7.85 0.02 9.80
CA ALA A 18 -6.62 -0.69 9.48
C ALA A 18 -5.58 -0.52 10.60
N ASP A 19 -5.06 -1.65 11.07
CA ASP A 19 -3.98 -1.72 12.06
C ASP A 19 -2.88 -2.68 11.59
N VAL A 20 -1.75 -2.72 12.29
CA VAL A 20 -0.65 -3.66 12.05
C VAL A 20 -1.18 -5.09 11.97
N GLY A 21 -0.82 -5.80 10.90
CA GLY A 21 -1.30 -7.14 10.58
C GLY A 21 -2.53 -7.18 9.67
N THR A 22 -3.15 -6.04 9.38
CA THR A 22 -4.29 -5.95 8.46
C THR A 22 -3.82 -6.06 7.02
N ILE A 23 -4.55 -6.84 6.21
CA ILE A 23 -4.38 -6.85 4.75
C ILE A 23 -5.39 -5.89 4.13
N VAL A 24 -4.91 -4.94 3.35
CA VAL A 24 -5.73 -3.94 2.65
C VAL A 24 -5.56 -4.07 1.14
N HIS A 25 -6.61 -3.72 0.40
CA HIS A 25 -6.57 -3.65 -1.05
C HIS A 25 -6.73 -2.19 -1.49
N LEU A 26 -5.72 -1.63 -2.15
CA LEU A 26 -5.71 -0.24 -2.59
C LEU A 26 -5.51 -0.15 -4.10
N GLU A 27 -6.20 0.79 -4.73
CA GLU A 27 -5.89 1.21 -6.10
C GLU A 27 -4.97 2.43 -6.01
N LEU A 28 -3.76 2.30 -6.53
CA LEU A 28 -2.77 3.38 -6.55
C LEU A 28 -2.68 3.95 -7.98
N PRO A 29 -2.76 5.28 -8.15
CA PRO A 29 -2.59 5.89 -9.45
C PRO A 29 -1.14 5.77 -9.93
N ALA A 30 -0.95 5.74 -11.26
CA ALA A 30 0.38 5.59 -11.88
C ALA A 30 1.35 6.74 -11.60
N ASP A 31 0.86 7.86 -11.03
CA ASP A 31 1.60 9.09 -10.80
C ASP A 31 1.81 9.40 -9.31
N SER A 32 1.77 8.37 -8.45
CA SER A 32 2.08 8.48 -7.00
C SER A 32 3.56 8.74 -6.74
N GLY A 33 4.11 9.83 -7.29
CA GLY A 33 5.42 10.37 -6.91
C GLY A 33 6.62 9.44 -7.17
N GLY A 34 6.47 8.45 -8.06
CA GLY A 34 7.57 7.59 -8.52
C GLY A 34 7.87 6.36 -7.66
N GLN A 35 7.08 6.05 -6.62
CA GLN A 35 7.36 4.90 -5.73
C GLN A 35 6.61 3.62 -6.13
N ALA A 36 5.45 3.70 -6.78
CA ALA A 36 4.64 2.55 -7.16
C ALA A 36 4.13 2.67 -8.60
N PRO A 37 4.24 1.63 -9.46
CA PRO A 37 3.49 1.61 -10.71
C PRO A 37 1.98 1.64 -10.43
N GLY A 38 1.19 2.25 -11.30
CA GLY A 38 -0.27 2.28 -11.13
C GLY A 38 -0.85 0.87 -11.13
N GLY A 39 -1.81 0.60 -10.23
CA GLY A 39 -2.43 -0.72 -10.14
C GLY A 39 -3.20 -0.97 -8.85
N HIS A 40 -3.76 -2.17 -8.75
CA HIS A 40 -4.38 -2.67 -7.52
C HIS A 40 -3.37 -3.47 -6.71
N TYR A 41 -3.20 -3.09 -5.45
CA TYR A 41 -2.24 -3.67 -4.53
C TYR A 41 -2.96 -4.40 -3.42
N ALA A 42 -2.49 -5.60 -3.09
CA ALA A 42 -2.74 -6.24 -1.80
C ALA A 42 -1.55 -5.93 -0.90
N LEU A 43 -1.80 -5.28 0.24
CA LEU A 43 -0.77 -4.76 1.14
C LEU A 43 -1.00 -5.30 2.56
N LEU A 44 0.07 -5.72 3.23
CA LEU A 44 0.05 -6.03 4.67
C LEU A 44 0.60 -4.84 5.46
N VAL A 45 -0.19 -4.28 6.37
CA VAL A 45 0.29 -3.21 7.27
C VAL A 45 1.32 -3.78 8.23
N ARG A 46 2.56 -3.31 8.17
CA ARG A 46 3.69 -3.75 9.02
C ARG A 46 3.90 -2.81 10.19
N GLN A 47 3.71 -1.52 9.98
CA GLN A 47 3.90 -0.49 10.99
C GLN A 47 2.97 0.71 10.71
N LEU A 48 2.42 1.30 11.77
CA LEU A 48 1.73 2.59 11.71
C LEU A 48 2.62 3.69 12.31
N GLY A 49 2.80 4.74 11.54
CA GLY A 49 3.37 6.02 11.98
C GLY A 49 2.27 7.04 12.29
N PRO A 50 2.65 8.30 12.57
CA PRO A 50 1.69 9.36 12.85
C PRO A 50 0.90 9.85 11.63
N GLU A 51 1.48 9.74 10.42
CA GLU A 51 0.89 10.26 9.17
C GLU A 51 0.90 9.21 8.03
N GLU A 52 1.70 8.15 8.17
CA GLU A 52 1.89 7.13 7.15
C GLU A 52 2.00 5.73 7.78
N ALA A 53 1.80 4.71 6.96
CA ALA A 53 1.99 3.31 7.30
C ALA A 53 3.03 2.67 6.38
N LEU A 54 3.89 1.83 6.96
CA LEU A 54 4.75 0.95 6.20
C LEU A 54 4.00 -0.34 5.89
N CYS A 55 3.88 -0.67 4.62
CA CYS A 55 3.19 -1.85 4.14
C CYS A 55 4.12 -2.77 3.35
N GLU A 56 3.94 -4.08 3.50
CA GLU A 56 4.56 -5.07 2.61
C GLU A 56 3.63 -5.36 1.45
N VAL A 57 4.16 -5.36 0.23
CA VAL A 57 3.41 -5.71 -0.98
C VAL A 57 3.23 -7.23 -1.02
N LEU A 58 1.98 -7.68 -0.99
CA LEU A 58 1.65 -9.10 -1.14
C LEU A 58 1.40 -9.47 -2.60
N ALA A 59 0.69 -8.61 -3.34
CA ALA A 59 0.39 -8.80 -4.76
C ALA A 59 0.15 -7.47 -5.47
N ILE A 60 0.38 -7.46 -6.78
CA ILE A 60 0.11 -6.32 -7.67
C ILE A 60 -0.67 -6.84 -8.88
N ALA A 61 -1.84 -6.26 -9.12
CA ALA A 61 -2.59 -6.44 -10.35
C ALA A 61 -2.53 -5.12 -11.14
N PRO A 62 -1.85 -5.09 -12.30
CA PRO A 62 -1.73 -3.88 -13.10
C PRO A 62 -3.11 -3.43 -13.60
N THR A 63 -3.38 -2.13 -13.53
CA THR A 63 -4.50 -1.49 -14.22
C THR A 63 -4.14 -1.35 -15.70
N HIS A 64 -4.98 -1.90 -16.58
CA HIS A 64 -4.81 -1.87 -18.04
C HIS A 64 -5.08 -0.50 -18.65
#